data_AF-A0A0G2HI34-F1
#
_entry.id   AF-A0A0G2HI34-F1
#
_cell.length_a   1.000
_cell.length_b   1.000
_cell.length_c   1.000
_cell.angle_alpha   90.00
_cell.angle_beta   90.00
_cell.angle_gamma   90.00
#
_symmetry.space_group_name_H-M   'P 1'
#
loop_
_entity.id
_entity.type
_entity.pdbx_description
1 polymer ?
#
loop_
_entity_poly.entity_id
_entity_poly.type
_entity_poly.pdbx_seq_one_letter_code
_entity_poly.pdbx_strand_id
1 'polypeptide(L)'
;MVAQETYESHKGDSPEDVVAVNITENTAPDWTEAEELRAKRKVDFYLLPLLGLAFFALQCDRGNIANALTDTITEDLGITTNQVNVGNSLLSAVEGAMTIGIGIIFILFLPPSVGNGKPLISFGKWSYFTQREQYILVRRVLLDDPGKVAANRLPIHGKDISTTLRNPRILVHVLITLTSTISVNAVQTYSPSIIKSLGFTKVKANAMFSVGNFVAAVLVVLLGFFADRTGRRGPATLFAALWSLIAYACLYKSVHWAKWNRYASIVCANATNSVIHMIIMSANAAGIAGGQVFRTNDAPLYVHAFTAMLCLAAVCTATVIGQIAWYFVSNLKMKKRGEILEGEVRDGAIGVVGKEKPWIW
;
A
#
# COMPACT_ATOMS: atom_id res chain seq x y z
N MET A 1 -37.79 -19.82 -10.81
CA MET A 1 -38.35 -21.05 -10.21
C MET A 1 -37.23 -22.00 -9.82
N VAL A 2 -36.40 -22.48 -10.76
CA VAL A 2 -35.27 -23.40 -10.48
C VAL A 2 -34.32 -22.90 -9.38
N ALA A 3 -33.84 -21.66 -9.45
CA ALA A 3 -32.93 -21.10 -8.43
C ALA A 3 -33.53 -20.99 -7.02
N GLN A 4 -34.86 -20.91 -6.92
CA GLN A 4 -35.56 -20.80 -5.64
C GLN A 4 -35.85 -22.18 -5.06
N GLU A 5 -36.13 -23.18 -5.91
CA GLU A 5 -36.28 -24.58 -5.53
C GLU A 5 -34.95 -25.19 -5.03
N THR A 6 -33.82 -24.89 -5.68
CA THR A 6 -32.48 -25.34 -5.23
C THR A 6 -32.06 -24.69 -3.91
N TYR A 7 -32.52 -23.47 -3.64
CA TYR A 7 -32.29 -22.81 -2.35
C TYR A 7 -33.15 -23.42 -1.23
N GLU A 8 -34.38 -23.80 -1.53
CA GLU A 8 -35.29 -24.40 -0.54
C GLU A 8 -34.91 -25.84 -0.16
N SER A 9 -34.28 -26.61 -1.06
CA SER A 9 -33.84 -27.99 -0.78
C SER A 9 -32.71 -28.11 0.25
N HIS A 10 -32.02 -27.00 0.56
CA HIS A 10 -30.87 -26.96 1.48
C HIS A 10 -31.12 -26.10 2.73
N LYS A 11 -32.39 -25.80 3.06
CA LYS A 11 -32.79 -25.16 4.32
C LYS A 11 -32.53 -26.10 5.51
N GLY A 12 -31.31 -26.12 6.03
CA GLY A 12 -30.96 -26.91 7.22
C GLY A 12 -29.48 -27.22 7.35
N ASP A 13 -28.77 -27.26 6.22
CA ASP A 13 -27.33 -27.47 6.17
C ASP A 13 -26.57 -26.19 6.49
N SER A 14 -25.34 -26.32 7.02
CA SER A 14 -24.49 -25.15 7.16
C SER A 14 -24.20 -24.58 5.76
N PRO A 15 -24.17 -23.23 5.59
CA PRO A 15 -23.90 -22.62 4.29
C PRO A 15 -22.61 -23.09 3.63
N GLU A 16 -21.67 -23.63 4.41
CA GLU A 16 -20.38 -24.15 3.95
C GLU A 16 -20.49 -25.60 3.44
N ASP A 17 -21.33 -26.43 4.06
CA ASP A 17 -21.51 -27.84 3.71
C ASP A 17 -22.34 -28.04 2.42
N VAL A 18 -23.36 -27.21 2.21
CA VAL A 18 -24.15 -27.17 0.95
C VAL A 18 -23.28 -26.83 -0.27
N VAL A 19 -22.22 -26.07 -0.02
CA VAL A 19 -21.37 -25.45 -1.05
C VAL A 19 -20.28 -26.42 -1.51
N ALA A 20 -19.73 -27.25 -0.62
CA ALA A 20 -18.74 -28.26 -1.00
C ALA A 20 -19.31 -29.32 -1.97
N VAL A 21 -20.60 -29.66 -1.84
CA VAL A 21 -21.27 -30.70 -2.65
C VAL A 21 -21.63 -30.20 -4.06
N ASN A 22 -21.90 -28.92 -4.25
CA ASN A 22 -22.34 -28.38 -5.55
C ASN A 22 -21.19 -27.91 -6.47
N ILE A 23 -19.98 -27.65 -5.97
CA ILE A 23 -18.84 -27.24 -6.83
C ILE A 23 -18.42 -28.36 -7.80
N THR A 24 -18.69 -29.62 -7.45
CA THR A 24 -18.44 -30.79 -8.30
C THR A 24 -19.49 -31.00 -9.40
N GLU A 25 -20.67 -30.37 -9.30
CA GLU A 25 -21.77 -30.53 -10.26
C GLU A 25 -22.20 -29.17 -10.85
N ASN A 26 -21.69 -28.87 -12.04
CA ASN A 26 -22.10 -27.83 -12.99
C ASN A 26 -21.85 -26.33 -12.66
N THR A 27 -21.19 -25.71 -13.64
CA THR A 27 -20.36 -24.49 -13.62
C THR A 27 -21.08 -23.21 -14.07
N ALA A 28 -22.38 -23.06 -13.80
CA ALA A 28 -23.13 -21.85 -14.16
C ALA A 28 -23.63 -21.11 -12.90
N PRO A 29 -23.36 -19.81 -12.74
CA PRO A 29 -23.94 -19.01 -11.66
C PRO A 29 -25.47 -19.03 -11.72
N ASP A 30 -26.13 -19.36 -10.60
CA ASP A 30 -27.60 -19.39 -10.48
C ASP A 30 -28.18 -18.03 -10.05
N TRP A 31 -27.41 -16.96 -10.17
CA TRP A 31 -27.80 -15.57 -9.83
C TRP A 31 -27.62 -14.64 -11.03
N THR A 32 -28.36 -13.54 -11.01
CA THR A 32 -28.25 -12.49 -12.04
C THR A 32 -27.11 -11.53 -11.74
N GLU A 33 -26.56 -10.89 -12.77
CA GLU A 33 -25.51 -9.86 -12.62
C GLU A 33 -25.98 -8.69 -11.72
N ALA A 34 -27.27 -8.34 -11.79
CA ALA A 34 -27.88 -7.31 -10.96
C ALA A 34 -27.91 -7.68 -9.47
N GLU A 35 -28.15 -8.96 -9.14
CA GLU A 35 -28.11 -9.44 -7.75
C GLU A 35 -26.68 -9.44 -7.21
N GLU A 36 -25.69 -9.83 -8.02
CA GLU A 36 -24.28 -9.79 -7.65
C GLU A 36 -23.81 -8.35 -7.39
N LEU A 37 -24.14 -7.42 -8.31
CA LEU A 37 -23.81 -6.00 -8.16
C LEU A 37 -24.41 -5.40 -6.89
N ARG A 38 -25.64 -5.78 -6.54
CA ARG A 38 -26.29 -5.31 -5.31
C ARG A 38 -25.54 -5.80 -4.07
N ALA A 39 -25.17 -7.08 -4.02
CA ALA A 39 -24.40 -7.64 -2.91
C ALA A 39 -23.01 -7.00 -2.79
N LYS A 40 -22.31 -6.79 -3.92
CA LYS A 40 -20.99 -6.13 -3.97
C LYS A 40 -21.05 -4.68 -3.48
N ARG A 41 -21.98 -3.89 -4.00
CA ARG A 41 -22.16 -2.49 -3.57
C ARG A 41 -22.42 -2.39 -2.07
N LYS A 42 -23.17 -3.33 -1.51
CA LYS A 42 -23.46 -3.35 -0.08
C LYS A 42 -22.18 -3.54 0.75
N VAL A 43 -21.31 -4.48 0.36
CA VAL A 43 -19.96 -4.64 0.95
C VAL A 43 -19.16 -3.33 0.81
N ASP A 44 -19.13 -2.76 -0.39
CA ASP A 44 -18.38 -1.55 -0.70
C ASP A 44 -18.83 -0.35 0.14
N PHE A 45 -20.14 -0.15 0.33
CA PHE A 45 -20.70 0.94 1.14
C PHE A 45 -20.44 0.80 2.65
N TYR A 46 -20.22 -0.41 3.16
CA TYR A 46 -19.87 -0.61 4.56
C TYR A 46 -18.37 -0.43 4.83
N LEU A 47 -17.53 -0.91 3.90
CA LEU A 47 -16.08 -0.90 4.06
C LEU A 47 -15.44 0.39 3.55
N LEU A 48 -15.70 0.76 2.30
CA LEU A 48 -14.93 1.81 1.62
C LEU A 48 -15.10 3.19 2.25
N PRO A 49 -16.29 3.65 2.70
CA PRO A 49 -16.41 4.95 3.36
C PRO A 49 -15.63 5.01 4.68
N LEU A 50 -15.65 3.93 5.47
CA LEU A 50 -14.93 3.87 6.74
C LEU A 50 -13.41 3.85 6.51
N LEU A 51 -12.94 3.05 5.56
CA LEU A 51 -11.54 3.01 5.12
C LEU A 51 -11.09 4.37 4.55
N GLY A 52 -11.92 4.98 3.71
CA GLY A 52 -11.66 6.29 3.09
C GLY A 52 -11.58 7.41 4.13
N LEU A 53 -12.50 7.44 5.09
CA LEU A 53 -12.50 8.42 6.18
C LEU A 53 -11.26 8.23 7.07
N ALA A 54 -10.92 6.98 7.42
CA ALA A 54 -9.73 6.69 8.22
C ALA A 54 -8.44 7.11 7.49
N PHE A 55 -8.35 6.83 6.19
CA PHE A 55 -7.20 7.24 5.39
C PHE A 55 -7.12 8.76 5.21
N PHE A 56 -8.26 9.44 5.04
CA PHE A 56 -8.33 10.90 4.98
C PHE A 56 -7.84 11.54 6.30
N ALA A 57 -8.31 11.03 7.44
CA ALA A 57 -7.91 11.52 8.76
C ALA A 57 -6.38 11.43 8.94
N LEU A 58 -5.78 10.28 8.59
CA LEU A 58 -4.32 10.08 8.65
C LEU A 58 -3.53 11.07 7.77
N GLN A 59 -4.09 11.51 6.64
CA GLN A 59 -3.40 12.41 5.72
C GLN A 59 -3.57 13.88 6.09
N CYS A 60 -4.64 14.24 6.82
CA CYS A 60 -4.95 15.62 7.20
C CYS A 60 -3.83 16.23 8.06
N ASP A 61 -3.38 15.48 9.07
CA ASP A 61 -2.42 15.96 10.06
C ASP A 61 -1.03 16.21 9.43
N ARG A 62 -0.60 15.31 8.54
CA ARG A 62 0.67 15.43 7.81
C ARG A 62 0.72 16.68 6.94
N GLY A 63 -0.38 16.98 6.25
CA GLY A 63 -0.48 18.21 5.44
C GLY A 63 -0.50 19.48 6.30
N ASN A 64 -1.19 19.45 7.44
CA ASN A 64 -1.31 20.59 8.33
C ASN A 64 0.02 20.99 8.98
N ILE A 65 0.87 20.02 9.36
CA ILE A 65 2.21 20.31 9.90
C ILE A 65 3.08 21.02 8.85
N ALA A 66 3.10 20.53 7.61
CA ALA A 66 3.87 21.16 6.53
C ALA A 66 3.38 22.60 6.27
N ASN A 67 2.07 22.82 6.30
CA ASN A 67 1.47 24.16 6.19
C ASN A 67 1.85 25.06 7.37
N ALA A 68 1.83 24.56 8.60
CA ALA A 68 2.20 25.30 9.80
C ALA A 68 3.69 25.68 9.80
N LEU A 69 4.57 24.80 9.33
CA LEU A 69 6.00 25.04 9.13
C LEU A 69 6.30 26.09 8.06
N THR A 70 5.34 26.41 7.18
CA THR A 70 5.45 27.57 6.28
C THR A 70 4.97 28.87 6.91
N ASP A 71 4.52 28.86 8.16
CA ASP A 71 4.03 30.03 8.90
C ASP A 71 4.97 30.40 10.06
N THR A 72 4.45 31.06 11.09
CA THR A 72 5.18 31.55 12.26
C THR A 72 5.21 30.57 13.43
N ILE A 73 4.74 29.32 13.29
CA ILE A 73 4.56 28.39 14.44
C ILE A 73 5.83 28.18 15.26
N THR A 74 7.00 28.13 14.62
CA THR A 74 8.29 27.98 15.32
C THR A 74 8.72 29.26 16.03
N GLU A 75 8.37 30.42 15.49
CA GLU A 75 8.68 31.73 16.07
C GLU A 75 7.73 32.03 17.24
N ASP A 76 6.42 31.84 17.04
CA ASP A 76 5.38 32.12 18.04
C ASP A 76 5.52 31.27 19.30
N LEU A 77 5.94 30.01 19.14
CA LEU A 77 6.14 29.08 20.26
C LEU A 77 7.57 29.07 20.79
N GLY A 78 8.52 29.77 20.15
CA GLY A 78 9.93 29.74 20.52
C GLY A 78 10.56 28.34 20.42
N ILE A 79 10.10 27.51 19.46
CA ILE A 79 10.54 26.13 19.29
C ILE A 79 11.40 25.96 18.03
N THR A 80 12.30 24.98 18.08
CA THR A 80 13.19 24.63 16.98
C THR A 80 12.58 23.57 16.07
N THR A 81 13.08 23.44 14.83
CA THR A 81 12.70 22.34 13.92
C THR A 81 12.93 20.97 14.56
N ASN A 82 13.96 20.83 15.41
CA ASN A 82 14.22 19.57 16.12
C ASN A 82 13.08 19.21 17.08
N GLN A 83 12.47 20.19 17.76
CA GLN A 83 11.32 19.96 18.62
C GLN A 83 10.07 19.61 17.81
N VAL A 84 9.87 20.24 16.64
CA VAL A 84 8.81 19.85 15.71
C VAL A 84 9.01 18.41 15.24
N ASN A 85 10.24 17.99 14.94
CA ASN A 85 10.54 16.61 14.57
C ASN A 85 10.15 15.62 15.67
N VAL A 86 10.48 15.92 16.92
CA VAL A 86 10.08 15.10 18.08
C VAL A 86 8.55 15.03 18.17
N GLY A 87 7.86 16.16 17.98
CA GLY A 87 6.40 16.21 17.89
C GLY A 87 5.85 15.29 16.81
N ASN A 88 6.43 15.31 15.60
CA ASN A 88 6.03 14.43 14.49
C ASN A 88 6.24 12.95 14.81
N SER A 89 7.32 12.60 15.50
CA SER A 89 7.57 11.22 15.95
C SER A 89 6.52 10.76 16.98
N LEU A 90 6.17 11.64 17.93
CA LEU A 90 5.13 11.35 18.93
C LEU A 90 3.75 11.22 18.27
N LEU A 91 3.42 12.12 17.33
CA LEU A 91 2.19 12.04 16.54
C LEU A 91 2.10 10.69 15.81
N SER A 92 3.18 10.26 15.14
CA SER A 92 3.24 8.96 14.45
C SER A 92 3.00 7.77 15.40
N ALA A 93 3.48 7.86 16.64
CA ALA A 93 3.23 6.82 17.65
C ALA A 93 1.76 6.80 18.12
N VAL A 94 1.15 7.97 18.28
CA VAL A 94 -0.27 8.11 18.63
C VAL A 94 -1.16 7.60 17.49
N GLU A 95 -0.89 7.99 16.24
CA GLU A 95 -1.55 7.45 15.04
C GLU A 95 -1.44 5.91 15.00
N GLY A 96 -0.25 5.37 15.28
CA GLY A 96 -0.02 3.93 15.39
C GLY A 96 -0.87 3.26 16.48
N ALA A 97 -1.00 3.86 17.66
CA ALA A 97 -1.84 3.33 18.73
C ALA A 97 -3.35 3.40 18.38
N MET A 98 -3.79 4.51 17.79
CA MET A 98 -5.19 4.69 17.36
C MET A 98 -5.57 3.68 16.26
N THR A 99 -4.67 3.39 15.32
CA THR A 99 -4.92 2.39 14.27
C THR A 99 -5.08 0.98 14.81
N ILE A 100 -4.37 0.61 15.88
CA ILE A 100 -4.61 -0.66 16.61
C ILE A 100 -6.02 -0.67 17.20
N GLY A 101 -6.45 0.41 17.84
CA GLY A 101 -7.81 0.55 18.38
C GLY A 101 -8.89 0.43 17.28
N ILE A 102 -8.69 1.10 16.15
CA ILE A 102 -9.56 0.99 14.98
C ILE A 102 -9.57 -0.45 14.44
N GLY A 103 -8.42 -1.13 14.40
CA GLY A 103 -8.34 -2.55 14.04
C GLY A 103 -9.20 -3.45 14.92
N ILE A 104 -9.22 -3.19 16.23
CA ILE A 104 -10.11 -3.90 17.17
C ILE A 104 -11.59 -3.60 16.85
N ILE A 105 -11.94 -2.35 16.55
CA ILE A 105 -13.29 -1.98 16.09
C ILE A 105 -13.64 -2.75 14.82
N PHE A 106 -12.74 -2.83 13.84
CA PHE A 106 -12.96 -3.62 12.63
C PHE A 106 -13.20 -5.10 12.93
N ILE A 107 -12.47 -5.72 13.87
CA ILE A 107 -12.73 -7.10 14.30
C ILE A 107 -14.14 -7.23 14.90
N LEU A 108 -14.60 -6.24 15.67
CA LEU A 108 -15.92 -6.27 16.30
C LEU A 108 -17.07 -6.08 15.29
N PHE A 109 -16.88 -5.23 14.28
CA PHE A 109 -17.91 -4.83 13.32
C PHE A 109 -17.86 -5.57 11.98
N LEU A 110 -16.74 -6.19 11.60
CA LEU A 110 -16.68 -6.97 10.37
C LEU A 110 -17.14 -8.41 10.59
N PRO A 111 -17.89 -8.98 9.63
CA PRO A 111 -18.20 -10.39 9.65
C PRO A 111 -16.91 -11.22 9.48
N PRO A 112 -16.73 -12.29 10.28
CA PRO A 112 -15.52 -13.11 10.25
C PRO A 112 -15.34 -13.86 8.94
N SER A 113 -16.42 -14.13 8.20
CA SER A 113 -16.36 -14.74 6.87
C SER A 113 -17.52 -14.27 6.00
N VAL A 114 -17.36 -14.42 4.69
CA VAL A 114 -18.44 -14.14 3.70
C VAL A 114 -19.67 -15.03 3.90
N GLY A 115 -19.49 -16.24 4.45
CA GLY A 115 -20.59 -17.16 4.79
C GLY A 115 -21.28 -16.81 6.10
N ASN A 116 -20.61 -16.10 7.02
CA ASN A 116 -21.17 -15.66 8.28
C ASN A 116 -21.18 -14.13 8.37
N GLY A 117 -22.22 -13.52 7.80
CA GLY A 117 -22.44 -12.07 7.80
C GLY A 117 -22.78 -11.44 9.16
N LYS A 118 -22.68 -12.20 10.27
CA LYS A 118 -22.93 -11.72 11.62
C LYS A 118 -21.63 -11.20 12.22
N PRO A 119 -21.52 -9.91 12.56
CA PRO A 119 -20.33 -9.38 13.20
C PRO A 119 -20.24 -9.87 14.65
N LEU A 120 -19.04 -9.85 15.23
CA LEU A 120 -18.82 -10.29 16.62
C LEU A 120 -19.67 -9.49 17.62
N ILE A 121 -19.83 -8.18 17.40
CA ILE A 121 -20.64 -7.29 18.26
C ILE A 121 -22.14 -7.56 18.20
N SER A 122 -22.61 -8.26 17.16
CA SER A 122 -24.02 -8.59 17.00
C SER A 122 -24.49 -9.62 18.04
N PHE A 123 -23.58 -10.36 18.66
CA PHE A 123 -23.91 -11.51 19.53
C PHE A 123 -24.92 -12.45 18.86
N GLY A 124 -24.86 -12.54 17.52
CA GLY A 124 -25.75 -13.35 16.69
C GLY A 124 -27.14 -12.76 16.38
N LYS A 125 -27.45 -11.54 16.82
CA LYS A 125 -28.80 -10.93 16.71
C LYS A 125 -29.14 -10.35 15.35
N TRP A 126 -28.15 -9.90 14.59
CA TRP A 126 -28.31 -9.29 13.26
C TRP A 126 -27.15 -9.68 12.32
N SER A 127 -27.43 -9.66 11.00
CA SER A 127 -26.49 -9.99 9.93
C SER A 127 -26.49 -8.84 8.91
N TYR A 128 -25.30 -8.49 8.39
CA TYR A 128 -25.18 -7.50 7.32
C TYR A 128 -25.78 -7.98 6.01
N PHE A 129 -25.71 -9.29 5.77
CA PHE A 129 -26.13 -9.91 4.51
C PHE A 129 -27.34 -10.81 4.75
N THR A 130 -28.26 -10.81 3.79
CA THR A 130 -29.33 -11.80 3.72
C THR A 130 -28.75 -13.16 3.33
N GLN A 131 -29.51 -14.25 3.56
CA GLN A 131 -29.06 -15.59 3.19
C GLN A 131 -28.78 -15.71 1.68
N ARG A 132 -29.58 -15.05 0.83
CA ARG A 132 -29.34 -15.03 -0.63
C ARG A 132 -28.08 -14.23 -1.00
N GLU A 133 -27.83 -13.10 -0.34
CA GLU A 133 -26.60 -12.32 -0.56
C GLU A 133 -25.34 -13.09 -0.12
N GLN A 134 -25.36 -13.77 1.03
CA GLN A 134 -24.26 -14.60 1.51
C GLN A 134 -23.94 -15.73 0.53
N TYR A 135 -24.98 -16.40 0.05
CA TYR A 135 -24.86 -17.46 -0.94
C TYR A 135 -24.14 -16.99 -2.22
N ILE A 136 -24.54 -15.84 -2.76
CA ILE A 136 -23.92 -15.26 -3.96
C ILE A 136 -22.45 -14.89 -3.70
N LEU A 137 -22.18 -14.22 -2.57
CA LEU A 137 -20.82 -13.77 -2.23
C LEU A 137 -19.84 -14.93 -2.01
N VAL A 138 -20.25 -15.96 -1.28
CA VAL A 138 -19.43 -17.17 -1.04
C VAL A 138 -19.12 -17.86 -2.36
N ARG A 139 -20.15 -18.14 -3.18
CA ARG A 139 -19.96 -18.87 -4.44
C ARG A 139 -19.10 -18.10 -5.42
N ARG A 140 -19.28 -16.78 -5.52
CA ARG A 140 -18.41 -15.94 -6.33
C ARG A 140 -16.95 -16.00 -5.88
N VAL A 141 -16.67 -15.97 -4.57
CA VAL A 141 -15.29 -16.11 -4.05
C VAL A 141 -14.68 -17.46 -4.43
N LEU A 142 -15.47 -18.53 -4.44
CA LEU A 142 -15.01 -19.88 -4.78
C LEU A 142 -14.89 -20.09 -6.30
N LEU A 143 -15.73 -19.42 -7.10
CA LEU A 143 -15.60 -19.38 -8.57
C LEU A 143 -14.36 -18.55 -8.98
N ASP A 144 -14.12 -17.41 -8.34
CA ASP A 144 -12.96 -16.56 -8.59
C ASP A 144 -11.65 -17.25 -8.15
N ASP A 145 -11.67 -18.04 -7.07
CA ASP A 145 -10.51 -18.76 -6.56
C ASP A 145 -10.90 -20.11 -5.91
N PRO A 146 -10.89 -21.21 -6.68
CA PRO A 146 -11.22 -22.55 -6.18
C PRO A 146 -10.29 -23.03 -5.06
N GLY A 147 -9.09 -22.46 -4.92
CA GLY A 147 -8.14 -22.78 -3.86
C GLY A 147 -8.62 -22.36 -2.46
N LYS A 148 -9.57 -21.43 -2.38
CA LYS A 148 -10.13 -20.94 -1.11
C LYS A 148 -11.09 -21.93 -0.45
N VAL A 149 -11.57 -22.94 -1.18
CA VAL A 149 -12.36 -24.05 -0.62
C VAL A 149 -11.58 -24.78 0.48
N ALA A 150 -10.27 -24.94 0.30
CA ALA A 150 -9.39 -25.66 1.24
C ALA A 150 -8.73 -24.74 2.30
N ALA A 151 -8.65 -23.43 2.04
CA ALA A 151 -7.88 -22.49 2.86
C ALA A 151 -8.57 -22.07 4.17
N ASN A 152 -9.89 -22.23 4.29
CA ASN A 152 -10.66 -21.81 5.46
C ASN A 152 -10.31 -22.56 6.77
N ARG A 153 -9.40 -23.54 6.73
CA ARG A 153 -9.03 -24.38 7.89
C ARG A 153 -7.53 -24.49 8.13
N LEU A 154 -6.70 -23.55 7.64
CA LEU A 154 -5.28 -23.56 7.99
C LEU A 154 -5.05 -22.81 9.31
N PRO A 155 -4.84 -23.51 10.45
CA PRO A 155 -4.46 -22.85 11.69
C PRO A 155 -3.11 -22.14 11.50
N ILE A 156 -3.11 -20.81 11.61
CA ILE A 156 -1.89 -20.00 11.57
C ILE A 156 -1.17 -20.21 12.90
N HIS A 157 -0.01 -20.87 12.87
CA HIS A 157 0.79 -21.07 14.05
C HIS A 157 1.80 -19.91 14.20
N GLY A 158 2.24 -19.63 15.44
CA GLY A 158 3.29 -18.63 15.69
C GLY A 158 4.60 -18.92 14.92
N LYS A 159 4.85 -20.18 14.57
CA LYS A 159 5.98 -20.60 13.72
C LYS A 159 5.86 -20.06 12.29
N ASP A 160 4.65 -19.92 11.77
CA ASP A 160 4.40 -19.39 10.42
C ASP A 160 4.66 -17.88 10.38
N ILE A 161 4.29 -17.17 11.45
CA ILE A 161 4.62 -15.75 11.65
C ILE A 161 6.15 -15.58 11.68
N SER A 162 6.86 -16.39 12.48
CA SER A 162 8.32 -16.34 12.58
C SER A 162 9.01 -16.65 11.24
N THR A 163 8.52 -17.64 10.51
CA THR A 163 9.03 -18.00 9.17
C THR A 163 8.84 -16.84 8.19
N THR A 164 7.69 -16.17 8.25
CA THR A 164 7.38 -15.02 7.39
C THR A 164 8.28 -13.83 7.69
N LEU A 165 8.46 -13.48 8.97
CA LEU A 165 9.34 -12.38 9.39
C LEU A 165 10.82 -12.62 9.06
N ARG A 166 11.25 -13.89 9.00
CA ARG A 166 12.62 -14.26 8.64
C ARG A 166 12.80 -14.54 7.14
N ASN A 167 11.76 -14.37 6.33
CA ASN A 167 11.86 -14.62 4.91
C ASN A 167 12.71 -13.52 4.24
N PRO A 168 13.90 -13.85 3.71
CA PRO A 168 14.81 -12.84 3.15
C PRO A 168 14.20 -12.10 1.97
N ARG A 169 13.27 -12.70 1.22
CA ARG A 169 12.60 -12.04 0.09
C ARG A 169 11.67 -10.93 0.55
N ILE A 170 10.95 -11.14 1.65
CA ILE A 170 10.06 -10.13 2.24
C ILE A 170 10.91 -9.01 2.86
N LEU A 171 11.98 -9.37 3.55
CA LEU A 171 12.88 -8.40 4.19
C LEU A 171 13.54 -7.44 3.19
N VAL A 172 13.89 -7.89 1.97
CA VAL A 172 14.40 -6.98 0.94
C VAL A 172 13.32 -5.99 0.49
N HIS A 173 12.07 -6.42 0.33
CA HIS A 173 10.95 -5.52 0.01
C HIS A 173 10.63 -4.53 1.14
N VAL A 174 10.77 -4.97 2.41
CA VAL A 174 10.70 -4.10 3.59
C VAL A 174 11.76 -3.01 3.49
N LEU A 175 13.01 -3.38 3.16
CA LEU A 175 14.13 -2.45 3.07
C LEU A 175 13.97 -1.44 1.93
N ILE A 176 13.54 -1.90 0.74
CA ILE A 176 13.22 -1.02 -0.41
C ILE A 176 12.15 -0.01 0.00
N THR A 177 11.08 -0.49 0.64
CA THR A 177 9.97 0.38 1.08
C THR A 177 10.42 1.38 2.14
N LEU A 178 11.17 0.95 3.16
CA LEU A 178 11.69 1.82 4.21
C LEU A 178 12.57 2.93 3.64
N THR A 179 13.60 2.56 2.88
CA THR A 179 14.59 3.52 2.35
C THR A 179 13.98 4.53 1.39
N SER A 180 13.00 4.12 0.57
CA SER A 180 12.28 5.03 -0.31
C SER A 180 11.37 6.00 0.47
N THR A 181 10.56 5.48 1.41
CA THR A 181 9.53 6.27 2.10
C THR A 181 10.12 7.30 3.07
N ILE A 182 11.27 7.01 3.70
CA ILE A 182 11.95 7.95 4.60
C ILE A 182 12.24 9.26 3.87
N SER A 183 12.82 9.16 2.66
CA SER A 183 13.15 10.33 1.84
C SER A 183 11.91 11.05 1.36
N VAL A 184 10.87 10.33 0.91
CA VAL A 184 9.61 10.93 0.46
C VAL A 184 8.95 11.74 1.59
N ASN A 185 8.86 11.18 2.80
CA ASN A 185 8.22 11.87 3.92
C ASN A 185 8.99 13.15 4.33
N ALA A 186 10.32 13.09 4.31
CA ALA A 186 11.16 14.25 4.58
C ALA A 186 10.89 15.40 3.59
N VAL A 187 10.80 15.07 2.30
CA VAL A 187 10.51 16.04 1.23
C VAL A 187 9.10 16.59 1.36
N GLN A 188 8.09 15.76 1.62
CA GLN A 188 6.69 16.22 1.76
C GLN A 188 6.51 17.18 2.93
N THR A 189 7.20 16.93 4.05
CA THR A 189 7.09 17.76 5.25
C THR A 189 7.76 19.13 5.08
N TYR A 190 8.95 19.17 4.46
CA TYR A 190 9.81 20.36 4.48
C TYR A 190 9.88 21.14 3.16
N SER A 191 9.48 20.55 2.03
CA SER A 191 9.52 21.24 0.73
C SER A 191 8.75 22.55 0.69
N PRO A 192 7.54 22.68 1.27
CA PRO A 192 6.84 23.97 1.29
C PRO A 192 7.66 25.09 1.94
N SER A 193 8.34 24.81 3.06
CA SER A 193 9.20 25.78 3.76
C SER A 193 10.47 26.10 2.97
N ILE A 194 11.06 25.10 2.29
CA ILE A 194 12.20 25.31 1.38
C ILE A 194 11.78 26.17 0.19
N ILE A 195 10.56 25.99 -0.35
CA ILE A 195 10.05 26.84 -1.43
C ILE A 195 9.80 28.26 -0.90
N LYS A 196 9.24 28.43 0.31
CA LYS A 196 9.06 29.74 0.94
C LYS A 196 10.39 30.50 1.07
N SER A 197 11.48 29.82 1.43
CA SER A 197 12.81 30.43 1.56
C SER A 197 13.39 30.95 0.24
N LEU A 198 12.83 30.56 -0.91
CA LEU A 198 13.14 31.15 -2.23
C LEU A 198 12.51 32.54 -2.44
N GLY A 199 11.87 33.11 -1.41
CA GLY A 199 11.22 34.42 -1.44
C GLY A 199 9.81 34.39 -2.00
N PHE A 200 9.05 33.33 -1.74
CA PHE A 200 7.63 33.24 -2.09
C PHE A 200 6.76 33.38 -0.85
N THR A 201 5.57 33.98 -1.00
CA THR A 201 4.56 34.03 0.07
C THR A 201 4.05 32.63 0.41
N LYS A 202 3.57 32.42 1.65
CA LYS A 202 3.00 31.15 2.15
C LYS A 202 2.04 30.47 1.17
N VAL A 203 1.00 31.19 0.73
CA VAL A 203 -0.04 30.63 -0.16
C VAL A 203 0.58 30.19 -1.48
N LYS A 204 1.42 31.03 -2.07
CA LYS A 204 2.13 30.72 -3.32
C LYS A 204 3.11 29.55 -3.15
N ALA A 205 3.84 29.46 -2.05
CA ALA A 205 4.77 28.36 -1.76
C ALA A 205 4.05 27.00 -1.67
N ASN A 206 2.95 26.95 -0.93
CA ASN A 206 2.11 25.74 -0.83
C ASN A 206 1.45 25.37 -2.18
N ALA A 207 0.98 26.35 -2.94
CA ALA A 207 0.46 26.11 -4.30
C ALA A 207 1.54 25.55 -5.23
N MET A 208 2.76 26.08 -5.19
CA MET A 208 3.87 25.59 -6.01
C MET A 208 4.40 24.23 -5.57
N PHE A 209 4.30 23.90 -4.28
CA PHE A 209 4.57 22.55 -3.78
C PHE A 209 3.61 21.53 -4.40
N SER A 210 2.33 21.87 -4.53
CA SER A 210 1.31 20.96 -5.09
C SER A 210 1.64 20.48 -6.51
N VAL A 211 2.38 21.28 -7.30
CA VAL A 211 2.81 20.92 -8.67
C VAL A 211 3.56 19.58 -8.68
N GLY A 212 4.50 19.38 -7.74
CA GLY A 212 5.24 18.11 -7.64
C GLY A 212 4.34 16.92 -7.34
N ASN A 213 3.32 17.11 -6.49
CA ASN A 213 2.35 16.06 -6.15
C ASN A 213 1.43 15.71 -7.32
N PHE A 214 1.02 16.68 -8.14
CA PHE A 214 0.24 16.40 -9.35
C PHE A 214 1.06 15.63 -10.38
N VAL A 215 2.34 16.00 -10.57
CA VAL A 215 3.25 15.24 -11.43
C VAL A 215 3.42 13.81 -10.91
N ALA A 216 3.61 13.64 -9.60
CA ALA A 216 3.69 12.32 -8.98
C ALA A 216 2.42 11.50 -9.24
N ALA A 217 1.22 12.08 -9.08
CA ALA A 217 -0.04 11.40 -9.29
C ALA A 217 -0.17 10.85 -10.73
N VAL A 218 0.19 11.65 -11.73
CA VAL A 218 0.20 11.20 -13.13
C VAL A 218 1.23 10.09 -13.35
N LEU A 219 2.46 10.26 -12.83
CA LEU A 219 3.52 9.25 -12.96
C LEU A 219 3.15 7.91 -12.33
N VAL A 220 2.54 7.92 -11.14
CA VAL A 220 2.05 6.71 -10.46
C VAL A 220 1.06 5.95 -11.32
N VAL A 221 0.06 6.66 -11.87
CA VAL A 221 -0.98 6.03 -12.70
C VAL A 221 -0.37 5.42 -13.96
N LEU A 222 0.54 6.14 -14.62
CA LEU A 222 1.22 5.64 -15.82
C LEU A 222 2.08 4.41 -15.50
N LEU A 223 2.93 4.49 -14.47
CA LEU A 223 3.79 3.38 -14.06
C LEU A 223 2.99 2.16 -13.62
N GLY A 224 1.90 2.36 -12.87
CA GLY A 224 0.97 1.31 -12.49
C GLY A 224 0.33 0.64 -13.70
N PHE A 225 -0.21 1.44 -14.63
CA PHE A 225 -0.79 0.94 -15.87
C PHE A 225 0.20 0.11 -16.70
N PHE A 226 1.45 0.59 -16.86
CA PHE A 226 2.49 -0.16 -17.58
C PHE A 226 2.92 -1.43 -16.84
N ALA A 227 3.05 -1.37 -15.51
CA ALA A 227 3.42 -2.53 -14.70
C ALA A 227 2.35 -3.62 -14.75
N ASP A 228 1.07 -3.25 -14.68
CA ASP A 228 -0.04 -4.19 -14.77
C ASP A 228 -0.21 -4.75 -16.18
N ARG A 229 -0.07 -3.92 -17.23
CA ARG A 229 -0.16 -4.39 -18.62
C ARG A 229 0.97 -5.34 -19.01
N THR A 230 2.18 -5.10 -18.52
CA THR A 230 3.34 -5.96 -18.83
C THR A 230 3.43 -7.17 -17.91
N GLY A 231 2.67 -7.18 -16.81
CA GLY A 231 2.81 -8.14 -15.71
C GLY A 231 4.15 -8.04 -14.97
N ARG A 232 5.04 -7.10 -15.34
CA ARG A 232 6.40 -6.93 -14.79
C ARG A 232 6.48 -5.60 -14.06
N ARG A 233 6.47 -5.66 -12.73
CA ARG A 233 6.58 -4.57 -11.77
C ARG A 233 8.02 -4.10 -11.52
N GLY A 234 9.01 -4.95 -11.76
CA GLY A 234 10.44 -4.70 -11.51
C GLY A 234 11.00 -3.52 -12.31
N PRO A 235 10.81 -3.46 -13.65
CA PRO A 235 11.26 -2.34 -14.45
C PRO A 235 10.63 -1.00 -14.05
N ALA A 236 9.33 -0.99 -13.73
CA ALA A 236 8.65 0.22 -13.24
C ALA A 236 9.23 0.68 -11.89
N THR A 237 9.52 -0.26 -10.99
CA THR A 237 10.12 0.03 -9.69
C THR A 237 11.56 0.54 -9.84
N LEU A 238 12.34 -0.03 -10.77
CA LEU A 238 13.69 0.43 -11.07
C LEU A 238 13.69 1.85 -11.64
N PHE A 239 12.76 2.16 -12.54
CA PHE A 239 12.60 3.51 -13.06
C PHE A 239 12.32 4.52 -11.94
N ALA A 240 11.40 4.21 -11.03
CA ALA A 240 11.08 5.08 -9.89
C ALA A 240 12.26 5.27 -8.92
N ALA A 241 13.03 4.20 -8.67
CA ALA A 241 14.24 4.27 -7.83
C ALA A 241 15.32 5.15 -8.47
N LEU A 242 15.58 4.97 -9.77
CA LEU A 242 16.54 5.79 -10.53
C LEU A 242 16.11 7.25 -10.62
N TRP A 243 14.81 7.50 -10.84
CA TRP A 243 14.24 8.85 -10.82
C TRP A 243 14.51 9.52 -9.48
N SER A 244 14.26 8.83 -8.37
CA SER A 244 14.51 9.34 -7.01
C SER A 244 15.98 9.64 -6.77
N LEU A 245 16.87 8.75 -7.20
CA LEU A 245 18.31 8.93 -7.09
C LEU A 245 18.78 10.19 -7.84
N ILE A 246 18.35 10.36 -9.09
CA ILE A 246 18.71 11.52 -9.91
C ILE A 246 18.10 12.80 -9.32
N ALA A 247 16.83 12.77 -8.93
CA ALA A 247 16.13 13.92 -8.38
C ALA A 247 16.79 14.42 -7.07
N TYR A 248 17.19 13.52 -6.17
CA TYR A 248 17.89 13.92 -4.95
C TYR A 248 19.34 14.35 -5.19
N ALA A 249 20.02 13.81 -6.21
CA ALA A 249 21.33 14.31 -6.63
C ALA A 249 21.23 15.75 -7.18
N CYS A 250 20.20 16.04 -7.98
CA CYS A 250 19.89 17.39 -8.43
C CYS A 250 19.53 18.30 -7.26
N LEU A 251 18.71 17.83 -6.31
CA LEU A 251 18.33 18.60 -5.13
C LEU A 251 19.56 19.00 -4.28
N TYR A 252 20.46 18.04 -4.02
CA TYR A 252 21.72 18.27 -3.32
C TYR A 252 22.59 19.35 -4.00
N LYS A 253 22.75 19.29 -5.33
CA LYS A 253 23.53 20.31 -6.07
C LYS A 253 22.79 21.66 -6.18
N SER A 254 21.47 21.65 -6.12
CA SER A 254 20.65 22.84 -6.38
C SER A 254 20.72 23.93 -5.32
N VAL A 255 21.39 23.67 -4.20
CA VAL A 255 21.59 24.63 -3.09
C VAL A 255 22.10 25.99 -3.59
N HIS A 256 22.98 25.98 -4.60
CA HIS A 256 23.58 27.19 -5.19
C HIS A 256 23.00 27.59 -6.55
N TRP A 257 21.95 26.90 -7.02
CA TRP A 257 21.36 27.21 -8.33
C TRP A 257 20.46 28.45 -8.25
N ALA A 258 20.24 29.06 -9.41
CA ALA A 258 19.26 30.14 -9.55
C ALA A 258 17.87 29.70 -9.07
N LYS A 259 17.09 30.66 -8.57
CA LYS A 259 15.76 30.45 -7.95
C LYS A 259 14.87 29.44 -8.68
N TRP A 260 14.70 29.59 -10.00
CA TRP A 260 13.82 28.72 -10.78
C TRP A 260 14.40 27.32 -11.05
N ASN A 261 15.72 27.20 -11.17
CA ASN A 261 16.40 25.91 -11.32
C ASN A 261 16.33 25.11 -10.01
N ARG A 262 16.46 25.78 -8.86
CA ARG A 262 16.27 25.18 -7.54
C ARG A 262 14.81 24.82 -7.28
N TYR A 263 13.86 25.61 -7.78
CA TYR A 263 12.45 25.22 -7.73
C TYR A 263 12.19 23.95 -8.55
N ALA A 264 12.71 23.87 -9.77
CA ALA A 264 12.55 22.69 -10.62
C ALA A 264 13.12 21.41 -9.98
N SER A 265 14.28 21.49 -9.31
CA SER A 265 14.85 20.33 -8.59
C SER A 265 13.95 19.88 -7.44
N ILE A 266 13.35 20.81 -6.68
CA ILE A 266 12.39 20.50 -5.61
C ILE A 266 11.15 19.81 -6.18
N VAL A 267 10.61 20.30 -7.31
CA VAL A 267 9.45 19.68 -7.97
C VAL A 267 9.77 18.25 -8.42
N CYS A 268 10.92 18.03 -9.05
CA CYS A 268 11.34 16.69 -9.46
C CYS A 268 11.55 15.75 -8.26
N ALA A 269 12.07 16.27 -7.14
CA ALA A 269 12.22 15.53 -5.90
C ALA A 269 10.87 15.18 -5.25
N ASN A 270 9.85 16.01 -5.40
CA ASN A 270 8.49 15.72 -4.93
C ASN A 270 7.72 14.76 -5.86
N ALA A 271 8.06 14.78 -7.15
CA ALA A 271 7.51 13.84 -8.13
C ALA A 271 7.89 12.36 -7.84
N THR A 272 8.80 12.12 -6.90
CA THR A 272 9.29 10.80 -6.48
C THR A 272 8.28 9.96 -5.68
N ASN A 273 7.06 10.46 -5.42
CA ASN A 273 6.02 9.73 -4.68
C ASN A 273 5.38 8.60 -5.49
N SER A 274 6.18 7.83 -6.24
CA SER A 274 5.78 6.67 -7.03
C SER A 274 6.40 5.41 -6.46
N VAL A 275 5.84 4.89 -5.36
CA VAL A 275 6.31 3.64 -4.76
C VAL A 275 5.15 2.64 -4.75
N ILE A 276 5.38 1.50 -5.39
CA ILE A 276 4.49 0.33 -5.28
C ILE A 276 4.72 -0.25 -3.88
N HIS A 277 4.01 0.28 -2.89
CA HIS A 277 4.15 -0.16 -1.50
C HIS A 277 3.56 -1.56 -1.33
N MET A 278 4.43 -2.57 -1.31
CA MET A 278 4.02 -3.95 -1.04
C MET A 278 3.91 -4.25 0.47
N ILE A 279 4.45 -3.38 1.35
CA ILE A 279 4.42 -3.55 2.80
C ILE A 279 4.11 -2.22 3.49
N ILE A 280 2.83 -1.99 3.76
CA ILE A 280 2.30 -0.77 4.39
C ILE A 280 2.97 -0.48 5.75
N MET A 281 3.29 -1.53 6.52
CA MET A 281 3.95 -1.39 7.83
C MET A 281 5.30 -0.69 7.74
N SER A 282 6.08 -1.02 6.70
CA SER A 282 7.38 -0.40 6.43
C SER A 282 7.25 1.07 6.07
N ALA A 283 6.20 1.45 5.32
CA ALA A 283 5.95 2.84 4.96
C ALA A 283 5.62 3.69 6.20
N ASN A 284 4.81 3.16 7.13
CA ASN A 284 4.49 3.86 8.37
C ASN A 284 5.70 4.02 9.30
N ALA A 285 6.51 2.96 9.46
CA ALA A 285 7.75 3.04 10.25
C ALA A 285 8.76 4.05 9.67
N ALA A 286 8.85 4.13 8.34
CA ALA A 286 9.65 5.14 7.65
C ALA A 286 9.19 6.57 7.93
N GLY A 287 7.90 6.77 8.24
CA GLY A 287 7.35 8.08 8.59
C GLY A 287 8.11 8.73 9.76
N ILE A 288 8.37 7.95 10.81
CA ILE A 288 9.07 8.37 12.03
C ILE A 288 10.50 8.83 11.72
N ALA A 289 11.24 8.02 10.96
CA ALA A 289 12.61 8.36 10.58
C ALA A 289 12.67 9.53 9.58
N GLY A 290 11.72 9.60 8.65
CA GLY A 290 11.61 10.69 7.66
C GLY A 290 11.41 12.06 8.30
N GLY A 291 10.63 12.12 9.38
CA GLY A 291 10.44 13.36 10.16
C GLY A 291 11.71 13.88 10.83
N GLN A 292 12.78 13.10 10.93
CA GLN A 292 14.03 13.46 11.60
C GLN A 292 15.16 13.86 10.63
N VAL A 293 14.91 13.80 9.32
CA VAL A 293 15.93 14.02 8.28
C VAL A 293 16.39 15.47 8.25
N PHE A 294 15.47 16.43 8.29
CA PHE A 294 15.79 17.85 8.34
C PHE A 294 15.99 18.31 9.78
N ARG A 295 17.11 18.99 10.06
CA ARG A 295 17.48 19.45 11.40
C ARG A 295 17.75 20.94 11.43
N THR A 296 17.52 21.54 12.59
CA THR A 296 17.72 22.99 12.82
C THR A 296 19.16 23.42 12.53
N ASN A 297 20.14 22.60 12.94
CA ASN A 297 21.57 22.90 12.79
C ASN A 297 22.06 22.88 11.33
N ASP A 298 21.27 22.31 10.42
CA ASP A 298 21.59 22.21 9.00
C ASP A 298 20.89 23.32 8.19
N ALA A 299 20.03 24.12 8.82
CA ALA A 299 19.42 25.27 8.20
C ALA A 299 20.47 26.35 7.86
N PRO A 300 20.28 27.16 6.80
CA PRO A 300 19.15 27.14 5.85
C PRO A 300 19.39 26.27 4.60
N LEU A 301 20.58 25.68 4.44
CA LEU A 301 20.98 24.99 3.21
C LEU A 301 20.61 23.50 3.20
N TYR A 302 20.47 22.88 4.38
CA TYR A 302 20.05 21.50 4.59
C TYR A 302 20.89 20.45 3.86
N VAL A 303 22.21 20.65 3.81
CA VAL A 303 23.14 19.83 3.03
C VAL A 303 23.22 18.40 3.58
N HIS A 304 23.20 18.23 4.90
CA HIS A 304 23.21 16.91 5.52
C HIS A 304 21.90 16.15 5.25
N ALA A 305 20.76 16.84 5.30
CA ALA A 305 19.46 16.26 4.95
C ALA A 305 19.45 15.75 3.50
N PHE A 306 19.89 16.57 2.54
CA PHE A 306 19.98 16.18 1.13
C PHE A 306 20.97 15.03 0.89
N THR A 307 22.10 15.03 1.61
CA THR A 307 23.07 13.92 1.56
C THR A 307 22.45 12.63 2.07
N ALA A 308 21.75 12.66 3.21
CA ALA A 308 21.06 11.49 3.76
C ALA A 308 20.02 10.92 2.78
N MET A 309 19.22 11.79 2.17
CA MET A 309 18.23 11.39 1.16
C MET A 309 18.87 10.77 -0.08
N LEU A 310 19.99 11.33 -0.55
CA LEU A 310 20.74 10.79 -1.68
C LEU A 310 21.30 9.39 -1.36
N CYS A 311 21.89 9.21 -0.17
CA CYS A 311 22.36 7.92 0.30
C CYS A 311 21.22 6.89 0.39
N LEU A 312 20.06 7.28 0.95
CA LEU A 312 18.88 6.42 1.04
C LEU A 312 18.37 6.01 -0.35
N ALA A 313 18.32 6.92 -1.32
CA ALA A 313 17.94 6.59 -2.69
C ALA A 313 18.97 5.70 -3.40
N ALA A 314 20.26 5.88 -3.13
CA ALA A 314 21.31 5.01 -3.65
C ALA A 314 21.18 3.58 -3.11
N VAL A 315 20.94 3.44 -1.80
CA VAL A 315 20.67 2.14 -1.16
C VAL A 315 19.38 1.51 -1.72
N CYS A 316 18.31 2.28 -1.87
CA CYS A 316 17.06 1.80 -2.49
C CYS A 316 17.31 1.30 -3.92
N THR A 317 18.03 2.07 -4.74
CA THR A 317 18.34 1.70 -6.12
C THR A 317 19.19 0.42 -6.18
N ALA A 318 20.23 0.34 -5.34
CA ALA A 318 21.08 -0.85 -5.27
C ALA A 318 20.30 -2.10 -4.81
N THR A 319 19.40 -1.95 -3.83
CA THR A 319 18.57 -3.07 -3.35
C THR A 319 17.53 -3.50 -4.39
N VAL A 320 16.93 -2.57 -5.14
CA VAL A 320 16.04 -2.89 -6.27
C VAL A 320 16.78 -3.64 -7.38
N ILE A 321 17.97 -3.18 -7.77
CA ILE A 321 18.80 -3.88 -8.77
C ILE A 321 19.17 -5.28 -8.27
N GLY A 322 19.61 -5.39 -7.01
CA GLY A 322 19.92 -6.67 -6.37
C GLY A 322 18.73 -7.63 -6.34
N GLN A 323 17.53 -7.12 -6.05
CA GLN A 323 16.30 -7.90 -6.03
C GLN A 323 15.92 -8.41 -7.42
N ILE A 324 16.00 -7.56 -8.46
CA ILE A 324 15.75 -7.95 -9.86
C ILE A 324 16.74 -9.04 -10.28
N ALA A 325 18.03 -8.86 -9.99
CA ALA A 325 19.06 -9.85 -10.28
C ALA A 325 18.81 -11.17 -9.53
N TRP A 326 18.42 -11.10 -8.25
CA TRP A 326 18.10 -12.28 -7.46
C TRP A 326 16.91 -13.05 -8.06
N TYR A 327 15.82 -12.37 -8.42
CA TYR A 327 14.68 -13.02 -9.05
C TYR A 327 15.00 -13.61 -10.42
N PHE A 328 15.81 -12.93 -11.22
CA PHE A 328 16.29 -13.46 -12.48
C PHE A 328 17.09 -14.76 -12.29
N VAL A 329 18.05 -14.78 -11.35
CA VAL A 329 18.84 -15.99 -11.04
C VAL A 329 17.97 -17.10 -10.45
N SER A 330 17.01 -16.77 -9.58
CA SER A 330 16.07 -17.73 -9.01
C SER A 330 15.20 -18.37 -10.08
N ASN A 331 14.67 -17.60 -11.02
CA ASN A 331 13.91 -18.10 -12.16
C ASN A 331 14.77 -19.01 -13.05
N LEU A 332 16.02 -18.66 -13.31
CA LEU A 332 16.93 -19.53 -14.05
C LEU A 332 17.20 -20.85 -13.34
N LYS A 333 17.34 -20.84 -12.00
CA LYS A 333 17.53 -22.06 -11.20
C LYS A 333 16.29 -22.95 -11.22
N MET A 334 15.10 -22.37 -11.08
CA MET A 334 13.84 -23.12 -11.15
C MET A 334 13.62 -23.71 -12.54
N LYS A 335 13.97 -22.97 -13.61
CA LYS A 335 13.94 -23.48 -14.98
C LYS A 335 14.83 -24.70 -15.14
N LYS A 336 16.07 -24.64 -14.63
CA LYS A 336 17.02 -25.76 -14.65
C LYS A 336 16.54 -26.98 -13.86
N ARG A 337 15.74 -26.78 -12.81
CA ARG A 337 15.14 -27.87 -12.00
C ARG A 337 13.85 -28.45 -12.58
N GLY A 338 13.32 -27.88 -13.67
CA GLY A 338 12.05 -28.31 -14.27
C GLY A 338 10.81 -27.95 -13.44
N GLU A 339 10.95 -27.02 -12.48
CA GLU A 339 9.91 -26.63 -11.53
C GLU A 339 8.97 -25.53 -12.07
N ILE A 340 9.26 -24.98 -13.27
CA ILE A 340 8.48 -23.89 -13.89
C ILE A 340 7.43 -24.45 -14.86
N LEU A 341 6.20 -23.94 -14.77
CA LEU A 341 5.17 -24.09 -15.80
C LEU A 341 5.52 -23.22 -17.02
N GLU A 342 5.93 -23.82 -18.13
CA GLU A 342 5.93 -23.14 -19.44
C GLU A 342 4.51 -23.27 -20.04
N GLY A 343 3.70 -22.22 -19.91
CA GLY A 343 2.36 -22.14 -20.52
C GLY A 343 1.51 -20.99 -19.97
N GLU A 344 0.79 -20.27 -20.85
CA GLU A 344 -0.32 -19.40 -20.41
C GLU A 344 -1.38 -20.28 -19.75
N VAL A 345 -1.79 -19.92 -18.53
CA VAL A 345 -3.03 -20.47 -17.95
C VAL A 345 -4.18 -19.83 -18.72
N ARG A 346 -4.53 -20.41 -19.87
CA ARG A 346 -5.80 -20.17 -20.54
C ARG A 346 -6.84 -21.12 -19.94
N ASP A 347 -7.88 -20.51 -19.39
CA ASP A 347 -9.17 -21.10 -19.04
C ASP A 347 -9.17 -22.37 -18.18
N GLY A 348 -9.42 -22.18 -16.88
CA GLY A 348 -10.19 -23.11 -16.05
C GLY A 348 -9.67 -24.54 -15.82
N ALA A 349 -8.53 -24.93 -16.37
CA ALA A 349 -8.00 -26.27 -16.19
C ALA A 349 -7.30 -26.39 -14.83
N ILE A 350 -7.81 -27.32 -14.02
CA ILE A 350 -7.26 -27.78 -12.74
C ILE A 350 -5.77 -28.11 -12.92
N GLY A 351 -4.89 -27.19 -12.52
CA GLY A 351 -3.47 -27.24 -12.79
C GLY A 351 -2.68 -27.82 -11.61
N VAL A 352 -2.35 -29.11 -11.72
CA VAL A 352 -1.21 -29.83 -11.12
C VAL A 352 -0.61 -29.23 -9.84
N VAL A 353 -0.99 -29.80 -8.70
CA VAL A 353 -0.33 -29.61 -7.39
C VAL A 353 1.13 -30.07 -7.51
N GLY A 354 2.06 -29.15 -7.77
CA GLY A 354 3.49 -29.49 -7.75
C GLY A 354 4.48 -28.61 -8.52
N LYS A 355 4.05 -27.59 -9.28
CA LYS A 355 4.98 -26.70 -10.01
C LYS A 355 4.76 -25.23 -9.64
N GLU A 356 5.83 -24.52 -9.29
CA GLU A 356 5.81 -23.12 -8.86
C GLU A 356 5.74 -22.17 -10.08
N LYS A 357 4.92 -21.11 -9.99
CA LYS A 357 4.91 -20.05 -11.01
C LYS A 357 6.26 -19.30 -10.99
N PRO A 358 6.79 -18.88 -12.15
CA PRO A 358 8.01 -18.08 -12.18
C PRO A 358 7.79 -16.78 -11.40
N TRP A 359 8.84 -16.28 -10.75
CA TRP A 359 8.77 -15.01 -10.03
C TRP A 359 8.69 -13.89 -11.05
N ILE A 360 7.48 -13.38 -11.27
CA ILE A 360 7.25 -12.22 -12.14
C ILE A 360 7.35 -10.99 -11.24
N TRP A 361 8.58 -10.50 -11.10
CA TRP A 361 8.82 -9.16 -10.58
C TRP A 361 9.11 -8.25 -11.74
#